data_AF-A0A349BN75-F1
#
_entry.id   AF-A0A349BN75-F1
#
_cell.length_a   1.000
_cell.length_b   1.000
_cell.length_c   1.000
_cell.angle_alpha   90.00
_cell.angle_beta   90.00
_cell.angle_gamma   90.00
#
_symmetry.space_group_name_H-M   'P 1'
#
loop_
_entity.id
_entity.type
_entity.pdbx_description
1 polymer ?
#
loop_
_entity_poly.entity_id
_entity_poly.type
_entity_poly.pdbx_seq_one_letter_code
_entity_poly.pdbx_strand_id
1 'polypeptide(L)' 'MGFPEKIDVTLDTLGQLCPMPIILTSKKMKEMKSGEVLVVLSDDAG' A
#
# COMPACT_ATOMS: atom_id res chain seq x y z
N MET A 1 -4.66 14.00 -10.65
CA MET A 1 -4.16 12.99 -9.70
C MET A 1 -3.57 11.88 -10.55
N GLY A 2 -2.25 11.81 -10.65
CA GLY A 2 -1.57 10.87 -11.54
C GLY A 2 -0.75 9.88 -10.72
N PHE A 3 -0.87 8.60 -11.04
CA PHE A 3 0.00 7.57 -10.49
C PHE A 3 1.42 7.73 -11.07
N PRO A 4 2.46 7.30 -10.33
CA PRO A 4 3.81 7.22 -10.88
C PRO A 4 3.83 6.34 -12.13
N GLU A 5 4.69 6.68 -13.10
CA GLU A 5 4.83 5.98 -14.39
C GLU A 5 5.20 4.49 -14.22
N LYS A 6 5.84 4.15 -13.09
CA LYS A 6 6.18 2.77 -12.72
C LYS A 6 5.64 2.43 -11.33
N ILE A 7 4.98 1.29 -11.24
CA ILE A 7 4.53 0.66 -9.99
C ILE A 7 5.22 -0.69 -9.90
N ASP A 8 5.94 -0.93 -8.81
CA ASP A 8 6.63 -2.20 -8.58
C ASP A 8 5.73 -3.17 -7.79
N VAL A 9 4.92 -2.63 -6.87
CA VAL A 9 4.06 -3.42 -5.99
C VAL A 9 2.71 -2.72 -5.81
N THR A 10 1.64 -3.51 -5.87
CA THR A 10 0.28 -3.08 -5.49
C THR A 10 -0.18 -3.88 -4.28
N LEU A 11 -0.75 -3.20 -3.28
CA LEU A 11 -1.35 -3.78 -2.10
C LEU A 11 -2.82 -3.35 -2.04
N ASP A 12 -3.73 -4.33 -2.09
CA ASP A 12 -5.16 -4.11 -1.92
C ASP A 12 -5.55 -4.29 -0.45
N THR A 13 -6.14 -3.24 0.12
CA THR A 13 -6.66 -3.22 1.49
C THR A 13 -8.12 -2.77 1.53
N LEU A 14 -8.84 -2.83 0.40
CA LEU A 14 -10.26 -2.48 0.35
C LEU A 14 -11.09 -3.38 1.28
N GLY A 15 -12.02 -2.78 2.01
CA GLY A 15 -12.83 -3.44 3.04
C GLY A 15 -12.06 -3.80 4.32
N GLN A 16 -10.76 -3.47 4.41
CA GLN A 16 -10.01 -3.59 5.65
C GLN A 16 -10.11 -2.26 6.42
N LEU A 17 -10.58 -2.33 7.65
CA LEU A 17 -10.67 -1.17 8.54
C LEU A 17 -9.45 -1.07 9.45
N CYS A 18 -9.24 0.12 9.99
CA CYS A 18 -8.20 0.40 10.98
C CYS A 18 -8.15 -0.67 12.11
N PRO A 19 -6.97 -1.23 12.44
CA PRO A 19 -5.62 -0.83 12.00
C PRO A 19 -5.06 -1.62 10.80
N MET A 20 -5.87 -2.46 10.15
CA MET A 20 -5.38 -3.47 9.22
C MET A 20 -4.64 -2.90 7.99
N PRO A 21 -5.13 -1.85 7.31
CA PRO A 21 -4.42 -1.27 6.16
C PRO A 21 -2.98 -0.86 6.50
N ILE A 22 -2.77 -0.25 7.67
CA ILE A 22 -1.45 0.22 8.12
C ILE A 22 -0.54 -0.96 8.46
N ILE A 23 -1.05 -2.00 9.12
CA ILE A 23 -0.26 -3.20 9.45
C ILE A 23 0.19 -3.91 8.17
N LEU A 24 -0.71 -4.10 7.21
CA LEU A 24 -0.41 -4.75 5.94
C LEU A 24 0.59 -3.95 5.12
N THR A 25 0.41 -2.62 5.07
CA THR A 25 1.36 -1.70 4.40
C THR A 25 2.75 -1.78 5.05
N SER A 26 2.84 -1.70 6.37
CA SER A 26 4.10 -1.79 7.12
C SER A 26 4.80 -3.13 6.91
N LYS A 27 4.05 -4.23 6.92
CA LYS A 27 4.58 -5.56 6.61
C LYS A 27 5.14 -5.60 5.19
N LYS A 28 4.39 -5.07 4.21
CA LYS A 28 4.80 -5.11 2.81
C LYS A 28 6.05 -4.26 2.56
N MET A 29 6.12 -3.07 3.14
CA MET A 29 7.30 -2.19 3.02
C MET A 29 8.59 -2.83 3.53
N LYS A 30 8.53 -3.69 4.56
CA LYS A 30 9.71 -4.42 5.06
C LYS A 30 10.24 -5.49 4.10
N GLU A 31 9.39 -5.98 3.19
CA GLU A 31 9.75 -6.97 2.18
C GLU A 31 10.26 -6.32 0.88
N MET A 32 10.08 -5.01 0.73
CA MET A 32 10.43 -4.26 -0.48
C MET A 32 11.88 -3.78 -0.47
N LYS A 33 12.40 -3.54 -1.67
CA LYS A 33 13.74 -2.96 -1.88
C LYS A 33 13.65 -1.45 -1.94
N SER A 34 14.73 -0.79 -1.53
CA SER A 34 14.84 0.67 -1.65
C SER A 34 14.71 1.10 -3.11
N GLY A 35 13.86 2.11 -3.35
CA GLY A 35 13.57 2.63 -4.69
C GLY A 35 12.36 1.99 -5.38
N GLU A 36 11.77 0.94 -4.81
CA GLU A 36 10.51 0.38 -5.33
C GLU A 36 9.31 1.23 -4.92
N VAL A 37 8.33 1.34 -5.82
CA VAL A 37 7.10 2.09 -5.62
C VAL A 37 5.97 1.14 -5.21
N LEU A 38 5.36 1.41 -4.05
CA LEU A 38 4.18 0.73 -3.53
C LEU A 38 2.91 1.56 -3.77
N VAL A 39 1.91 0.99 -4.44
CA VAL A 39 0.55 1.53 -4.49
C VAL A 39 -0.31 0.78 -3.47
N VAL A 40 -1.01 1.51 -2.61
CA VAL A 40 -1.96 0.96 -1.65
C VAL A 40 -3.37 1.42 -2.03
N LEU A 41 -4.28 0.46 -2.23
CA LEU A 41 -5.70 0.72 -2.43
C LEU A 41 -6.41 0.57 -1.09
N SER A 42 -7.04 1.63 -0.60
CA SER A 42 -7.73 1.63 0.69
C SER A 42 -8.98 2.51 0.62
N ASP A 43 -10.04 2.03 1.27
CA ASP A 43 -11.32 2.72 1.49
C ASP A 43 -11.55 3.01 2.99
N ASP A 44 -10.53 2.79 3.82
CA ASP A 44 -10.57 3.10 5.24
C ASP A 44 -10.75 4.61 5.45
N ALA A 45 -11.64 4.97 6.37
CA ALA A 45 -11.97 6.36 6.65
C ALA A 45 -10.98 7.02 7.65
N GLY A 46 -10.14 6.23 8.35
CA GLY A 46 -9.17 6.77 9.32
C GLY A 46 -8.27 5.75 10.01
#